data_AF-A0A084UDL0-F1
#
_entry.id   AF-A0A084UDL0-F1
#
_cell.length_a   1.000
_cell.length_b   1.000
_cell.length_c   1.000
_cell.angle_alpha   90.00
_cell.angle_beta   90.00
_cell.angle_gamma   90.00
#
_symmetry.space_group_name_H-M   'P 1'
#
loop_
_entity.id
_entity.type
_entity.pdbx_description
1 polymer ?
#
loop_
_entity_poly.entity_id
_entity_poly.type
_entity_poly.pdbx_seq_one_letter_code
_entity_poly.pdbx_strand_id
1 'polypeptide(L)'
;MTKARTRAAKRRAGRPRKECVRTPSGQPSRAKEHDTEYKLMMEAATWKRRQIWVEPELDDDGKVKVPGYWKTDPKLPWDKARLQEYGSVIHAWHYASRNHRSEWPDAGKFTQQHLNTAEQIQQCYQAYKGAMAIKQGRSVTDDSPRGGVDGADPFAPEREERDLRAIENWKAIRHEILKSGPFGMMAVQTVVLDNKEVPSLIGDLRLALNAVARLWERRRAA
;
A
#
# COMPACT_ATOMS: atom_id res chain seq x y z
N MET A 1 8.07 -14.03 -73.34
CA MET A 1 8.26 -15.30 -72.60
C MET A 1 9.03 -15.00 -71.31
N THR A 2 8.35 -14.72 -70.20
CA THR A 2 8.09 -15.65 -69.06
C THR A 2 9.34 -16.23 -68.39
N LYS A 3 9.68 -15.74 -67.19
CA LYS A 3 9.58 -16.49 -65.91
C LYS A 3 10.19 -15.72 -64.73
N ALA A 4 9.33 -15.02 -63.98
CA ALA A 4 9.57 -14.74 -62.56
C ALA A 4 9.29 -16.02 -61.77
N ARG A 5 10.23 -16.47 -60.94
CA ARG A 5 10.06 -17.63 -60.05
C ARG A 5 10.34 -17.26 -58.59
N THR A 6 9.30 -17.46 -57.79
CA THR A 6 9.29 -18.01 -56.42
C THR A 6 9.84 -17.18 -55.25
N ARG A 7 8.94 -16.39 -54.64
CA ARG A 7 8.93 -16.11 -53.18
C ARG A 7 7.52 -16.30 -52.64
N ALA A 8 7.12 -17.54 -52.36
CA ALA A 8 5.86 -17.83 -51.66
C ALA A 8 5.86 -19.22 -51.02
N ALA A 9 6.64 -19.41 -49.95
CA ALA A 9 6.52 -20.61 -49.11
C ALA A 9 7.12 -20.36 -47.72
N LYS A 10 6.43 -19.63 -46.84
CA LYS A 10 6.63 -19.63 -45.37
C LYS A 10 5.55 -18.81 -44.66
N ARG A 11 4.28 -19.24 -44.74
CA ARG A 11 3.18 -18.63 -43.97
C ARG A 11 2.10 -19.65 -43.58
N ARG A 12 2.45 -20.81 -43.03
CA ARG A 12 1.48 -21.71 -42.37
C ARG A 12 2.14 -22.55 -41.27
N ALA A 13 2.46 -21.92 -40.14
CA ALA A 13 2.55 -22.62 -38.87
C ALA A 13 1.43 -22.04 -37.99
N GLY A 14 0.28 -22.69 -38.04
CA GLY A 14 -0.91 -22.30 -37.26
C GLY A 14 -0.62 -22.47 -35.78
N ARG A 15 -0.66 -21.37 -35.04
CA ARG A 15 -0.60 -21.37 -33.58
C ARG A 15 -1.82 -22.17 -33.06
N PRO A 16 -1.66 -23.12 -32.12
CA PRO A 16 -2.80 -23.86 -31.58
C PRO A 16 -3.80 -22.87 -30.98
N ARG A 17 -5.06 -22.94 -31.44
CA ARG A 17 -6.14 -22.08 -30.97
C ARG A 17 -6.55 -22.55 -29.57
N LYS A 18 -6.39 -21.68 -28.56
CA LYS A 18 -6.99 -21.89 -27.23
C LYS A 18 -8.51 -22.03 -27.39
N GLU A 19 -9.09 -23.08 -26.82
CA GLU A 19 -10.53 -23.27 -26.70
C GLU A 19 -11.10 -22.24 -25.71
N CYS A 20 -11.48 -21.06 -26.22
CA CYS A 20 -12.21 -20.08 -25.44
C CYS A 20 -13.72 -20.26 -25.66
N VAL A 21 -14.48 -20.36 -24.57
CA VAL A 21 -15.95 -20.39 -24.57
C VAL A 21 -16.47 -19.14 -25.29
N ARG A 22 -17.33 -19.32 -26.30
CA ARG A 22 -17.89 -18.23 -27.11
C ARG A 22 -19.27 -17.82 -26.58
N THR A 23 -19.62 -16.55 -26.75
CA THR A 23 -20.99 -16.06 -26.56
C THR A 23 -21.91 -16.63 -27.63
N PRO A 24 -23.25 -16.53 -27.47
CA PRO A 24 -24.20 -16.90 -28.53
C PRO A 24 -23.99 -16.15 -29.85
N SER A 25 -23.38 -14.97 -29.82
CA SER A 25 -22.96 -14.19 -31.00
C SER A 25 -21.61 -14.61 -31.60
N GLY A 26 -20.98 -15.69 -31.09
CA GLY A 26 -19.73 -16.24 -31.61
C GLY A 26 -18.46 -15.49 -31.21
N GLN A 27 -18.56 -14.46 -30.37
CA GLN A 27 -17.42 -13.71 -29.85
C GLN A 27 -16.75 -14.45 -28.68
N PRO A 28 -15.41 -14.38 -28.54
CA PRO A 28 -14.73 -14.95 -27.38
C PRO A 28 -15.22 -14.28 -26.09
N SER A 29 -15.76 -15.06 -25.15
CA SER A 29 -16.26 -14.54 -23.88
C SER A 29 -15.07 -14.09 -23.02
N ARG A 30 -14.88 -12.77 -22.87
CA ARG A 30 -13.86 -12.17 -21.99
C ARG A 30 -14.21 -12.27 -20.49
N ALA A 31 -15.36 -12.80 -20.13
CA ALA A 31 -15.96 -12.64 -18.81
C ALA A 31 -15.47 -13.62 -17.73
N LYS A 32 -14.67 -14.64 -18.05
CA LYS A 32 -14.33 -15.70 -17.06
C LYS A 32 -12.86 -15.85 -16.65
N GLU A 33 -11.90 -15.29 -17.39
CA GLU A 33 -10.47 -15.52 -17.06
C GLU A 33 -9.90 -14.51 -16.07
N HIS A 34 -10.39 -13.27 -16.03
CA HIS A 34 -9.84 -12.24 -15.14
C HIS A 34 -10.51 -12.16 -13.76
N ASP A 35 -11.69 -12.77 -13.56
CA ASP A 35 -12.49 -12.48 -12.37
C ASP A 35 -12.16 -13.41 -11.20
N THR A 36 -11.89 -14.69 -11.42
CA THR A 36 -11.60 -15.65 -10.33
C THR A 36 -10.21 -15.48 -9.74
N GLU A 37 -9.19 -15.32 -10.57
CA GLU A 37 -7.81 -15.14 -10.11
C GLU A 37 -7.63 -13.77 -9.43
N TYR A 38 -8.22 -12.71 -9.99
CA TYR A 38 -8.25 -11.39 -9.36
C TYR A 38 -9.08 -11.39 -8.07
N LYS A 39 -10.22 -12.09 -8.02
CA LYS A 39 -11.00 -12.25 -6.77
C LYS A 39 -10.21 -13.01 -5.71
N LEU A 40 -9.55 -14.12 -6.06
CA LEU A 40 -8.71 -14.88 -5.12
C LEU A 40 -7.50 -14.08 -4.65
N MET A 41 -6.87 -13.31 -5.53
CA MET A 41 -5.75 -12.43 -5.18
C MET A 41 -6.20 -11.28 -4.27
N MET A 42 -7.36 -10.68 -4.56
CA MET A 42 -7.98 -9.65 -3.70
C MET A 42 -8.46 -10.22 -2.37
N GLU A 43 -9.01 -11.43 -2.35
CA GLU A 43 -9.41 -12.18 -1.17
C GLU A 43 -8.20 -12.52 -0.29
N ALA A 44 -7.09 -12.99 -0.87
CA ALA A 44 -5.84 -13.21 -0.17
C ALA A 44 -5.23 -11.90 0.38
N ALA A 45 -5.27 -10.81 -0.40
CA ALA A 45 -4.79 -9.49 0.03
C ALA A 45 -5.64 -8.87 1.16
N THR A 46 -6.93 -9.18 1.20
CA THR A 46 -7.85 -8.71 2.25
C THR A 46 -7.91 -9.67 3.44
N TRP A 47 -7.47 -10.91 3.30
CA TRP A 47 -7.51 -11.91 4.36
C TRP A 47 -6.69 -11.50 5.59
N LYS A 48 -5.49 -10.95 5.40
CA LYS A 48 -4.67 -10.41 6.49
C LYS A 48 -5.30 -9.19 7.17
N ARG A 49 -6.09 -8.39 6.44
CA ARG A 49 -6.75 -7.18 6.98
C ARG A 49 -7.98 -7.48 7.85
N ARG A 50 -8.46 -8.73 7.80
CA ARG A 50 -9.57 -9.24 8.63
C ARG A 50 -9.10 -9.94 9.89
N GLN A 51 -7.79 -10.09 10.06
CA GLN A 51 -7.24 -10.68 11.26
C GLN A 51 -7.42 -9.69 12.40
N ILE A 52 -8.30 -10.05 13.33
CA ILE A 52 -8.46 -9.40 14.62
C ILE A 52 -7.68 -10.25 15.61
N TRP A 53 -6.89 -9.61 16.47
CA TRP A 53 -6.24 -10.31 17.57
C TRP A 53 -7.30 -10.70 18.60
N VAL A 54 -7.43 -12.01 18.86
CA VAL A 54 -8.23 -12.54 19.97
C VAL A 54 -7.33 -12.64 21.17
N GLU A 55 -7.77 -12.05 22.29
CA GLU A 55 -7.03 -12.04 23.53
C GLU A 55 -6.78 -13.47 24.06
N PRO A 56 -5.65 -13.69 24.75
CA PRO A 56 -5.43 -14.93 25.47
C PRO A 56 -6.50 -15.10 26.55
N GLU A 57 -7.03 -16.31 26.68
CA GLU A 57 -7.85 -16.64 27.85
C GLU A 57 -6.90 -16.85 29.05
N LEU A 58 -7.15 -16.10 30.12
CA LEU A 58 -6.43 -16.27 31.39
C LEU A 58 -7.27 -17.17 32.33
N ASP A 59 -6.60 -18.04 33.07
CA ASP A 59 -7.19 -18.77 34.19
C ASP A 59 -7.38 -17.84 35.40
N ASP A 60 -8.10 -18.32 36.43
CA ASP A 60 -8.39 -17.55 37.66
C ASP A 60 -7.14 -17.05 38.39
N ASP A 61 -6.00 -17.72 38.20
CA ASP A 61 -4.68 -17.34 38.73
C ASP A 61 -3.95 -16.30 37.86
N GLY A 62 -4.57 -15.79 36.80
CA GLY A 62 -3.98 -14.85 35.84
C GLY A 62 -2.94 -15.47 34.91
N LYS A 63 -2.85 -16.81 34.84
CA LYS A 63 -1.96 -17.53 33.91
C LYS A 63 -2.64 -17.71 32.56
N VAL A 64 -1.87 -17.63 31.47
CA VAL A 64 -2.37 -17.83 30.10
C VAL A 64 -2.79 -19.29 29.91
N LYS A 65 -4.10 -19.52 29.79
CA LYS A 65 -4.73 -20.80 29.49
C LYS A 65 -4.71 -21.07 27.98
N VAL A 66 -5.11 -20.07 27.20
CA VAL A 66 -5.11 -20.11 25.73
C VAL A 66 -4.29 -18.92 25.25
N PRO A 67 -3.23 -19.13 24.45
CA PRO A 67 -2.47 -18.01 23.89
C PRO A 67 -3.34 -17.21 22.91
N GLY A 68 -3.14 -15.89 22.89
CA GLY A 68 -3.82 -15.02 21.93
C GLY A 68 -3.48 -15.44 20.50
N TYR A 69 -4.46 -15.28 19.60
CA TYR A 69 -4.31 -15.70 18.22
C TYR A 69 -5.06 -14.77 17.28
N TRP A 70 -4.58 -14.68 16.03
CA TRP A 70 -5.26 -13.94 14.99
C TRP A 70 -6.47 -14.72 14.49
N LYS A 71 -7.68 -14.16 14.69
CA LYS A 71 -8.94 -14.70 14.18
C LYS A 71 -9.49 -13.79 13.11
N THR A 72 -9.90 -14.37 12.00
CA THR A 72 -10.61 -13.66 10.96
C THR A 72 -12.00 -13.31 11.48
N ASP A 73 -12.37 -12.02 11.56
CA ASP A 73 -13.75 -11.64 11.90
C ASP A 73 -14.65 -11.81 10.66
N PRO A 74 -15.55 -12.82 10.65
CA PRO A 74 -16.42 -13.07 9.51
C PRO A 74 -17.52 -12.00 9.35
N LYS A 75 -17.75 -11.15 10.37
CA LYS A 75 -18.80 -10.12 10.36
C LYS A 75 -18.31 -8.78 9.81
N LEU A 76 -17.00 -8.58 9.62
CA LEU A 76 -16.47 -7.35 9.05
C LEU A 76 -16.78 -7.31 7.53
N PRO A 77 -17.64 -6.38 7.06
CA PRO A 77 -18.03 -6.35 5.66
C PRO A 77 -16.82 -6.05 4.77
N TRP A 78 -16.81 -6.64 3.57
CA TRP A 78 -15.71 -6.55 2.59
C TRP A 78 -15.25 -5.12 2.32
N ASP A 79 -16.19 -4.19 2.28
CA ASP A 79 -15.90 -2.79 1.95
C ASP A 79 -15.17 -2.06 3.08
N LYS A 80 -15.43 -2.45 4.34
CA LYS A 80 -14.71 -1.92 5.50
C LYS A 80 -13.32 -2.55 5.65
N ALA A 81 -13.20 -3.86 5.45
CA ALA A 81 -11.90 -4.56 5.47
C ALA A 81 -10.91 -4.07 4.39
N ARG A 82 -11.41 -3.36 3.37
CA ARG A 82 -10.60 -2.74 2.31
C ARG A 82 -10.07 -1.36 2.69
N LEU A 83 -10.70 -0.67 3.65
CA LEU A 83 -10.22 0.62 4.12
C LEU A 83 -8.85 0.44 4.76
N GLN A 84 -7.93 1.35 4.45
CA GLN A 84 -6.55 1.33 4.94
C GLN A 84 -6.47 1.39 6.48
N GLU A 85 -7.53 1.87 7.10
CA GLU A 85 -7.74 1.93 8.54
C GLU A 85 -7.75 0.54 9.18
N TYR A 86 -8.36 -0.47 8.55
CA TYR A 86 -8.45 -1.83 9.11
C TYR A 86 -7.22 -2.66 8.71
N GLY A 87 -6.39 -2.99 9.71
CA GLY A 87 -5.16 -3.78 9.54
C GLY A 87 -3.90 -2.93 9.34
N SER A 88 -3.96 -1.61 9.49
CA SER A 88 -2.73 -0.82 9.56
C SER A 88 -2.03 -0.96 10.91
N VAL A 89 -0.72 -1.15 10.90
CA VAL A 89 0.15 -1.14 12.08
C VAL A 89 -0.05 0.15 12.86
N ILE A 90 -0.25 1.27 12.15
CA ILE A 90 -0.57 2.58 12.74
C ILE A 90 -1.90 2.54 13.48
N HIS A 91 -2.95 1.96 12.91
CA HIS A 91 -4.24 1.81 13.59
C HIS A 91 -4.15 0.83 14.78
N ALA A 92 -3.40 -0.27 14.64
CA ALA A 92 -3.13 -1.18 15.76
C ALA A 92 -2.47 -0.43 16.92
N TRP A 93 -1.52 0.47 16.63
CA TRP A 93 -0.91 1.34 17.64
C TRP A 93 -1.87 2.37 18.21
N HIS A 94 -2.74 3.00 17.41
CA HIS A 94 -3.79 3.91 17.91
C HIS A 94 -4.75 3.20 18.87
N TYR A 95 -5.12 1.97 18.55
CA TYR A 95 -6.00 1.17 19.39
C TYR A 95 -5.29 0.78 20.69
N ALA A 96 -4.02 0.36 20.62
CA ALA A 96 -3.23 0.01 21.79
C ALA A 96 -2.95 1.22 22.71
N SER A 97 -2.63 2.39 22.15
CA SER A 97 -2.33 3.60 22.91
C SER A 97 -3.55 4.18 23.62
N ARG A 98 -4.73 4.15 22.99
CA ARG A 98 -6.01 4.61 23.59
C ARG A 98 -6.51 3.70 24.69
N ASN A 99 -6.26 2.39 24.58
CA ASN A 99 -6.83 1.41 25.51
C ASN A 99 -5.87 1.03 26.65
N HIS A 100 -4.73 1.74 26.82
CA HIS A 100 -3.76 1.54 27.91
C HIS A 100 -3.35 0.06 28.14
N ARG A 101 -3.33 -0.76 27.09
CA ARG A 101 -3.06 -2.20 27.24
C ARG A 101 -1.57 -2.46 27.36
N SER A 102 -1.16 -3.00 28.51
CA SER A 102 0.24 -3.36 28.80
C SER A 102 0.74 -4.60 28.02
N GLU A 103 -0.16 -5.34 27.35
CA GLU A 103 0.13 -6.66 26.77
C GLU A 103 0.68 -6.63 25.34
N TRP A 104 0.66 -5.48 24.67
CA TRP A 104 1.47 -5.32 23.46
C TRP A 104 2.90 -5.08 23.91
N PRO A 105 3.88 -5.92 23.52
CA PRO A 105 5.24 -5.85 24.03
C PRO A 105 5.92 -4.47 23.84
N ASP A 106 5.31 -3.60 23.02
CA ASP A 106 5.81 -2.27 22.66
C ASP A 106 4.78 -1.13 22.73
N ALA A 107 3.55 -1.33 23.26
CA ALA A 107 2.52 -0.28 23.25
C ALA A 107 2.88 0.99 24.04
N GLY A 108 3.82 0.88 25.00
CA GLY A 108 4.41 2.03 25.69
C GLY A 108 5.54 2.75 24.93
N LYS A 109 5.98 2.24 23.77
CA LYS A 109 7.17 2.77 23.06
C LYS A 109 6.86 3.92 22.10
N PHE A 110 5.62 4.06 21.64
CA PHE A 110 5.22 5.12 20.71
C PHE A 110 4.22 6.09 21.36
N THR A 111 4.60 7.36 21.41
CA THR A 111 3.71 8.47 21.83
C THR A 111 2.73 8.84 20.73
N GLN A 112 1.65 9.57 21.07
CA GLN A 112 0.69 10.11 20.10
C GLN A 112 1.36 10.95 19.00
N GLN A 113 2.44 11.66 19.35
CA GLN A 113 3.24 12.42 18.39
C GLN A 113 3.82 11.53 17.29
N HIS A 114 4.33 10.34 17.64
CA HIS A 114 4.85 9.39 16.65
C HIS A 114 3.76 8.90 15.69
N LEU A 115 2.55 8.66 16.21
CA LEU A 115 1.40 8.23 15.40
C LEU A 115 1.00 9.30 14.39
N ASN A 116 0.76 10.53 14.87
CA ASN A 116 0.45 11.66 14.01
C ASN A 116 1.55 11.89 12.96
N THR A 117 2.81 11.63 13.34
CA THR A 117 3.94 11.74 12.42
C THR A 117 3.94 10.66 11.35
N ALA A 118 3.64 9.41 11.71
CA ALA A 118 3.52 8.33 10.74
C ALA A 118 2.40 8.60 9.71
N GLU A 119 1.24 9.10 10.18
CA GLU A 119 0.12 9.49 9.30
C GLU A 119 0.52 10.61 8.33
N GLN A 120 1.17 11.67 8.84
CA GLN A 120 1.64 12.78 8.01
C GLN A 120 2.70 12.35 6.98
N ILE A 121 3.61 11.45 7.35
CA ILE A 121 4.57 10.84 6.41
C ILE A 121 3.82 10.09 5.30
N GLN A 122 2.81 9.29 5.67
CA GLN A 122 2.02 8.53 4.71
C GLN A 122 1.28 9.46 3.74
N GLN A 123 0.64 10.52 4.25
CA GLN A 123 -0.02 11.54 3.43
C GLN A 123 0.95 12.24 2.47
N CYS A 124 2.11 12.67 2.96
CA CYS A 124 3.14 13.30 2.13
C CYS A 124 3.66 12.34 1.05
N TYR A 125 3.82 11.05 1.38
CA TYR A 125 4.24 10.03 0.42
C TYR A 125 3.20 9.78 -0.66
N GLN A 126 1.91 9.76 -0.33
CA GLN A 126 0.84 9.63 -1.34
C GLN A 126 0.79 10.85 -2.26
N ALA A 127 0.90 12.06 -1.71
CA ALA A 127 0.98 13.28 -2.51
C ALA A 127 2.20 13.26 -3.46
N TYR A 128 3.37 12.84 -2.96
CA TYR A 128 4.57 12.66 -3.77
C TYR A 128 4.37 11.61 -4.88
N LYS A 129 3.76 10.46 -4.56
CA LYS A 129 3.44 9.43 -5.56
C LYS A 129 2.51 9.97 -6.65
N GLY A 130 1.49 10.74 -6.29
CA GLY A 130 0.61 11.42 -7.24
C GLY A 130 1.40 12.34 -8.17
N ALA A 131 2.21 13.24 -7.60
CA ALA A 131 3.06 14.17 -8.35
C ALA A 131 4.06 13.46 -9.31
N MET A 132 4.59 12.30 -8.91
CA MET A 132 5.51 11.51 -9.74
C MET A 132 4.80 10.67 -10.81
N ALA A 133 3.64 10.10 -10.49
CA ALA A 133 2.87 9.26 -11.41
C ALA A 133 2.40 10.05 -12.64
N ILE A 134 2.08 11.34 -12.48
CA ILE A 134 1.73 12.23 -13.60
C ILE A 134 2.92 12.43 -14.55
N LYS A 135 4.15 12.47 -14.00
CA LYS A 135 5.38 12.59 -14.80
C LYS A 135 5.76 11.29 -15.50
N GLN A 136 5.37 10.13 -14.96
CA GLN A 136 5.46 8.87 -15.69
C GLN A 136 4.35 8.85 -16.74
N GLY A 137 4.68 9.26 -17.97
CA GLY A 137 3.74 9.23 -19.09
C GLY A 137 2.99 7.90 -19.13
N ARG A 138 1.67 7.96 -19.35
CA ARG A 138 0.81 6.76 -19.48
C ARG A 138 1.53 5.75 -20.39
N SER A 139 1.62 4.50 -19.93
CA SER A 139 2.05 3.43 -20.81
C SER A 139 1.14 3.43 -22.04
N VAL A 140 1.73 3.34 -23.24
CA VAL A 140 1.01 3.23 -24.52
C VAL A 140 0.06 2.02 -24.54
N THR A 141 0.25 1.07 -23.62
CA THR A 141 -0.56 -0.14 -23.48
C THR A 141 -1.63 -0.07 -22.37
N ASP A 142 -1.73 1.03 -21.62
CA ASP A 142 -2.73 1.18 -20.57
C ASP A 142 -4.03 1.78 -21.14
N ASP A 143 -4.90 0.88 -21.62
CA ASP A 143 -6.24 1.19 -22.13
C ASP A 143 -7.29 1.30 -21.00
N SER A 144 -6.89 1.36 -19.73
CA SER A 144 -7.85 1.44 -18.63
C SER A 144 -8.57 2.81 -18.62
N PRO A 145 -9.91 2.85 -18.51
CA PRO A 145 -10.67 4.11 -18.46
C PRO A 145 -10.39 4.93 -17.19
N ARG A 146 -9.68 4.35 -16.22
CA ARG A 146 -9.27 4.99 -14.95
C ARG A 146 -7.77 5.31 -14.88
N GLY A 147 -7.05 5.26 -16.00
CA GLY A 147 -5.59 5.44 -16.01
C GLY A 147 -5.13 6.79 -15.45
N GLY A 148 -4.66 6.79 -14.21
CA GLY A 148 -3.49 7.56 -13.75
C GLY A 148 -3.55 9.07 -13.66
N VAL A 149 -4.69 9.73 -13.84
CA VAL A 149 -4.78 11.18 -13.67
C VAL A 149 -6.01 11.49 -12.85
N ASP A 150 -5.81 12.03 -11.64
CA ASP A 150 -6.85 12.74 -10.89
C ASP A 150 -7.52 13.67 -11.90
N GLY A 151 -8.84 13.57 -12.14
CA GLY A 151 -9.55 14.22 -13.26
C GLY A 151 -9.45 15.76 -13.36
N ALA A 152 -8.56 16.37 -12.57
CA ALA A 152 -8.05 17.72 -12.71
C ALA A 152 -7.15 17.88 -13.95
N ASP A 153 -7.20 19.09 -14.52
CA ASP A 153 -6.39 19.50 -15.65
C ASP A 153 -4.88 19.32 -15.36
N PRO A 154 -4.12 18.58 -16.20
CA PRO A 154 -2.67 18.44 -16.07
C PRO A 154 -1.88 19.74 -16.28
N PHE A 155 -2.48 20.78 -16.87
CA PHE A 155 -1.81 22.03 -17.22
C PHE A 155 -2.18 23.22 -16.30
N ALA A 156 -2.97 23.00 -15.25
CA ALA A 156 -3.30 24.06 -14.30
C ALA A 156 -2.04 24.54 -13.55
N PRO A 157 -1.72 25.85 -13.54
CA PRO A 157 -0.50 26.36 -12.91
C PRO A 157 -0.45 26.08 -11.40
N GLU A 158 -1.60 26.12 -10.72
CA GLU A 158 -1.72 25.78 -9.29
C GLU A 158 -1.33 24.32 -9.00
N ARG A 159 -1.48 23.44 -9.98
CA ARG A 159 -1.10 22.03 -9.86
C ARG A 159 0.41 21.86 -9.88
N GLU A 160 1.10 22.54 -10.78
CA GLU A 160 2.56 22.46 -10.86
C GLU A 160 3.20 22.90 -9.54
N GLU A 161 2.73 24.01 -8.96
CA GLU A 161 3.18 24.46 -7.65
C GLU A 161 2.90 23.44 -6.55
N ARG A 162 1.70 22.86 -6.51
CA ARG A 162 1.32 21.84 -5.53
C ARG A 162 2.21 20.59 -5.64
N ASP A 163 2.48 20.15 -6.86
CA ASP A 163 3.29 18.97 -7.13
C ASP A 163 4.77 19.21 -6.79
N LEU A 164 5.30 20.40 -7.10
CA LEU A 164 6.63 20.84 -6.65
C LEU A 164 6.75 20.85 -5.12
N ARG A 165 5.78 21.43 -4.42
CA ARG A 165 5.71 21.43 -2.95
C ARG A 165 5.67 20.01 -2.40
N ALA A 166 4.90 19.10 -3.00
CA ALA A 166 4.83 17.70 -2.58
C ALA A 166 6.20 16.99 -2.73
N ILE A 167 6.90 17.23 -3.85
CA ILE A 167 8.24 16.69 -4.11
C ILE A 167 9.26 17.24 -3.09
N GLU A 168 9.26 18.54 -2.85
CA GLU A 168 10.17 19.18 -1.89
C GLU A 168 9.91 18.72 -0.45
N ASN A 169 8.64 18.63 -0.06
CA ASN A 169 8.24 18.10 1.24
C ASN A 169 8.74 16.67 1.45
N TRP A 170 8.55 15.80 0.45
CA TRP A 170 9.03 14.43 0.56
C TRP A 170 10.55 14.33 0.59
N LYS A 171 11.26 15.13 -0.22
CA LYS A 171 12.74 15.21 -0.18
C LYS A 171 13.24 15.62 1.21
N ALA A 172 12.62 16.63 1.82
CA ALA A 172 12.99 17.09 3.16
C ALA A 172 12.75 16.01 4.23
N ILE A 173 11.58 15.35 4.20
CA ILE A 173 11.26 14.24 5.11
C ILE A 173 12.27 13.10 4.95
N ARG A 174 12.53 12.67 3.72
CA ARG A 174 13.48 11.60 3.42
C ARG A 174 14.89 11.92 3.92
N HIS A 175 15.34 13.17 3.76
CA HIS A 175 16.64 13.61 4.24
C HIS A 175 16.76 13.50 5.76
N GLU A 176 15.74 13.93 6.50
CA GLU A 176 15.74 13.84 7.97
C GLU A 176 15.66 12.39 8.46
N ILE A 177 14.92 11.53 7.77
CA ILE A 177 14.88 10.09 8.07
C ILE A 177 16.28 9.48 7.88
N LEU A 178 16.97 9.78 6.77
CA LEU A 178 18.30 9.25 6.50
C LEU A 178 19.35 9.73 7.50
N LYS A 179 19.21 10.93 8.05
CA LYS A 179 20.08 11.44 9.12
C LYS A 179 19.85 10.78 10.47
N SER A 180 18.65 10.24 10.70
CA SER A 180 18.26 9.70 12.01
C SER A 180 18.97 8.39 12.37
N GLY A 181 19.37 7.59 11.37
CA GLY A 181 20.03 6.31 11.57
C GLY A 181 20.17 5.50 10.27
N PRO A 182 20.98 4.43 10.28
CA PRO A 182 21.31 3.65 9.08
C PRO A 182 20.10 2.91 8.48
N PHE A 183 19.15 2.50 9.32
CA PHE A 183 17.95 1.77 8.88
C PHE A 183 16.67 2.60 8.95
N GLY A 184 16.73 3.90 9.23
CA GLY A 184 15.55 4.75 9.39
C GLY A 184 14.61 4.72 8.17
N MET A 185 15.17 4.79 6.95
CA MET A 185 14.37 4.75 5.73
C MET A 185 13.73 3.38 5.50
N MET A 186 14.45 2.29 5.83
CA MET A 186 13.93 0.94 5.73
C MET A 186 12.80 0.70 6.73
N ALA A 187 12.95 1.21 7.96
CA ALA A 187 11.94 1.15 9.00
C ALA A 187 10.67 1.90 8.60
N VAL A 188 10.79 3.14 8.11
CA VAL A 188 9.63 3.92 7.62
C VAL A 188 8.98 3.25 6.42
N GLN A 189 9.76 2.81 5.43
CA GLN A 189 9.21 2.13 4.26
C GLN A 189 8.45 0.86 4.65
N THR A 190 9.05 0.00 5.48
CA THR A 190 8.48 -1.31 5.81
C THR A 190 7.27 -1.18 6.73
N VAL A 191 7.38 -0.37 7.79
CA VAL A 191 6.37 -0.31 8.85
C VAL A 191 5.28 0.71 8.53
N VAL A 192 5.63 1.91 8.07
CA VAL A 192 4.66 3.01 7.83
C VAL A 192 4.04 2.91 6.44
N LEU A 193 4.86 2.69 5.41
CA LEU A 193 4.39 2.74 4.02
C LEU A 193 3.86 1.40 3.52
N ASP A 194 4.59 0.31 3.77
CA ASP A 194 4.23 -1.05 3.37
C ASP A 194 3.34 -1.76 4.40
N ASN A 195 3.20 -1.16 5.59
CA ASN A 195 2.33 -1.66 6.64
C ASN A 195 2.69 -3.09 7.12
N LYS A 196 3.98 -3.37 7.27
CA LYS A 196 4.52 -4.64 7.74
C LYS A 196 5.21 -4.44 9.08
N GLU A 197 4.75 -5.18 10.08
CA GLU A 197 5.38 -5.15 11.39
C GLU A 197 6.71 -5.93 11.37
N VAL A 198 7.79 -5.26 11.75
CA VAL A 198 9.12 -5.84 11.86
C VAL A 198 9.71 -5.39 13.19
N PRO A 199 9.65 -6.24 14.23
CA PRO A 199 10.07 -5.85 15.59
C PRO A 199 11.50 -5.32 15.68
N SER A 200 12.41 -5.84 14.86
CA SER A 200 13.81 -5.39 14.82
C SER A 200 13.99 -3.95 14.33
N LEU A 201 12.99 -3.35 13.67
CA LEU A 201 13.05 -1.99 13.13
C LEU A 201 12.37 -0.94 14.01
N ILE A 202 11.79 -1.33 15.15
CA ILE A 202 11.05 -0.42 16.03
C ILE A 202 11.95 0.69 16.59
N GLY A 203 13.20 0.36 16.96
CA GLY A 203 14.17 1.34 17.46
C GLY A 203 14.49 2.41 16.43
N ASP A 204 14.87 2.00 15.22
CA ASP A 204 15.17 2.90 14.09
C ASP A 204 13.95 3.73 13.69
N LEU A 205 12.75 3.13 13.73
CA LEU A 205 11.52 3.84 13.41
C LEU A 205 11.25 4.99 14.38
N ARG A 206 11.46 4.78 15.69
CA ARG A 206 11.29 5.85 16.70
C ARG A 206 12.23 7.02 16.42
N LEU A 207 13.50 6.74 16.11
CA LEU A 207 14.46 7.79 15.78
C LEU A 207 14.06 8.57 14.53
N ALA A 208 13.61 7.86 13.48
CA ALA A 208 13.13 8.47 12.24
C ALA A 208 11.90 9.35 12.47
N LEU A 209 10.89 8.85 13.19
CA LEU A 209 9.68 9.61 13.49
C LEU A 209 9.98 10.85 14.34
N ASN A 210 10.87 10.76 15.33
CA ASN A 210 11.31 11.93 16.12
C ASN A 210 12.09 12.96 15.30
N ALA A 211 12.88 12.52 14.31
CA ALA A 211 13.58 13.44 13.41
C ALA A 211 12.59 14.21 12.53
N VAL A 212 11.58 13.52 11.96
CA VAL A 212 10.54 14.15 11.13
C VAL A 212 9.62 15.05 11.96
N ALA A 213 9.27 14.66 13.19
CA ALA A 213 8.47 15.51 14.08
C ALA A 213 9.15 16.86 14.34
N ARG A 214 10.48 16.84 14.62
CA ARG A 214 11.30 18.05 14.78
C ARG A 214 11.37 18.90 13.50
N LEU A 215 11.38 18.28 12.32
CA LEU A 215 11.31 19.02 11.05
C LEU A 215 10.04 19.87 10.96
N TRP A 216 8.88 19.31 11.31
CA TRP A 216 7.63 20.06 11.25
C TRP A 216 7.48 21.08 12.38
N GLU A 217 8.07 20.84 13.55
CA GLU A 217 8.16 21.87 14.60
C GLU A 217 8.98 23.07 14.11
N ARG A 218 10.16 22.84 13.50
CA ARG A 218 10.97 23.91 12.91
C ARG A 218 10.23 24.69 11.83
N ARG A 219 9.45 24.01 10.99
CA ARG A 219 8.64 24.66 9.94
C ARG A 219 7.44 25.43 10.46
N ARG A 220 6.88 25.04 11.61
CA ARG A 220 5.78 25.77 12.26
C ARG A 220 6.26 27.02 12.99
N ALA A 221 7.53 27.05 13.38
CA ALA A 221 8.15 28.18 14.07
C ALA A 221 8.76 29.22 13.12
N ALA A 222 8.93 28.89 11.83
CA ALA A 222 9.45 29.77 10.79
C ALA A 222 8.31 30.48 10.05
#